data_AF-A0A7L2RZJ1-F1
#
_entry.id   AF-A0A7L2RZJ1-F1
#
_cell.length_a   1.000
_cell.length_b   1.000
_cell.length_c   1.000
_cell.angle_alpha   90.00
_cell.angle_beta   90.00
_cell.angle_gamma   90.00
#
_symmetry.space_group_name_H-M   'P 1'
#
loop_
_entity.id
_entity.type
_entity.pdbx_description
1 polymer ?
#
loop_
_entity_poly.entity_id
_entity_poly.type
_entity_poly.pdbx_seq_one_letter_code
_entity_poly.pdbx_strand_id
1 'polypeptide(L)'
;GPHRGDTVLAVSSLAVSPQGDNSFVVMTNFIITPGQKQGTCPELPDAGLCTWDNDCTKGKYSRQGQGLMTGKCVHFNSSVKTCEIFGWCPVEVDDHVPSPALLSEAERFTLFIKNSITFPRFKVSR
;
A
#
# COMPACT_ATOMS: atom_id res chain seq x y z
N GLY A 1 0.75 21.77 -14.30
CA GLY A 1 0.94 20.67 -13.34
C GLY A 1 -0.32 19.82 -13.40
N PRO A 2 -0.23 18.48 -13.44
CA PRO A 2 -1.34 17.66 -13.90
C PRO A 2 -2.44 17.58 -12.84
N HIS A 3 -3.63 17.95 -13.30
CA HIS A 3 -4.98 17.84 -12.73
C HIS A 3 -5.16 16.83 -11.58
N ARG A 4 -5.21 17.34 -10.34
CA ARG A 4 -5.87 16.65 -9.23
C ARG A 4 -7.37 16.90 -9.39
N GLY A 5 -8.05 16.04 -10.15
CA GLY A 5 -9.50 16.08 -10.24
C GLY A 5 -10.10 15.69 -8.89
N ASP A 6 -11.05 16.49 -8.40
CA ASP A 6 -11.79 16.18 -7.18
C ASP A 6 -12.50 14.84 -7.36
N THR A 7 -11.93 13.80 -6.75
CA THR A 7 -12.46 12.43 -6.84
C THR A 7 -13.36 12.20 -5.64
N VAL A 8 -14.64 12.01 -5.89
CA VAL A 8 -15.60 11.63 -4.86
C VAL A 8 -15.51 10.11 -4.65
N LEU A 9 -15.13 9.68 -3.45
CA LEU A 9 -15.03 8.27 -3.10
C LEU A 9 -16.32 7.81 -2.41
N ALA A 10 -16.83 6.66 -2.85
CA ALA A 10 -18.00 6.02 -2.24
C ALA A 10 -17.59 5.20 -1.01
N VAL A 11 -18.56 4.88 -0.14
CA VAL A 11 -18.33 4.01 1.03
C VAL A 11 -17.73 2.66 0.64
N SER A 12 -18.14 2.08 -0.50
CA SER A 12 -17.60 0.82 -1.02
C SER A 12 -16.10 0.86 -1.34
N SER A 13 -15.53 2.05 -1.52
CA SER A 13 -14.10 2.23 -1.82
C SER A 13 -13.27 2.51 -0.56
N LEU A 14 -13.91 2.96 0.51
CA LEU A 14 -13.26 3.41 1.75
C LEU A 14 -13.45 2.42 2.91
N ALA A 15 -14.56 1.67 2.90
CA ALA A 15 -14.91 0.72 3.93
C ALA A 15 -14.69 -0.71 3.43
N VAL A 16 -13.87 -1.46 4.17
CA VAL A 16 -13.68 -2.90 3.95
C VAL A 16 -14.12 -3.63 5.21
N SER A 17 -15.05 -4.57 5.03
CA SER A 17 -15.48 -5.50 6.07
C SER A 17 -15.28 -6.92 5.54
N PRO A 18 -14.41 -7.73 6.17
CA PRO A 18 -14.33 -9.14 5.84
C PRO A 18 -15.70 -9.79 6.08
N GLN A 19 -16.24 -10.51 5.08
CA GLN A 19 -17.53 -11.18 5.26
C GLN A 19 -17.40 -12.23 6.38
N GLY A 20 -18.19 -12.06 7.45
CA GLY A 20 -18.22 -12.98 8.59
C GLY A 20 -17.34 -12.60 9.78
N ASP A 21 -16.68 -11.44 9.75
CA ASP A 21 -15.88 -10.93 10.87
C ASP A 21 -16.61 -9.82 11.65
N ASN A 22 -16.31 -9.66 12.94
CA ASN A 22 -16.93 -8.64 13.82
C ASN A 22 -16.17 -7.30 13.75
N SER A 23 -15.53 -7.02 12.62
CA SER A 23 -14.64 -5.87 12.42
C SER A 23 -14.96 -5.13 11.12
N PHE A 24 -14.66 -3.83 11.10
CA PHE A 24 -14.73 -3.00 9.89
C PHE A 24 -13.54 -2.04 9.88
N VAL A 25 -13.05 -1.70 8.69
CA VAL A 25 -11.95 -0.75 8.49
C VAL A 25 -12.45 0.41 7.65
N VAL A 26 -12.18 1.63 8.10
CA VAL A 26 -12.46 2.87 7.34
C VAL A 26 -11.13 3.51 6.98
N MET A 27 -10.90 3.73 5.69
CA MET A 27 -9.72 4.43 5.18
C MET A 27 -9.82 5.93 5.47
N THR A 28 -8.78 6.50 6.07
CA THR A 28 -8.67 7.94 6.41
C THR A 28 -7.62 8.67 5.57
N ASN A 29 -6.66 7.92 5.01
CA ASN A 29 -5.62 8.44 4.15
C ASN A 29 -5.18 7.36 3.16
N PHE A 30 -4.55 7.76 2.06
CA PHE A 30 -4.00 6.81 1.08
C PHE A 30 -2.85 7.44 0.29
N ILE A 31 -1.98 6.57 -0.22
CA ILE A 31 -0.93 6.90 -1.19
C ILE A 31 -1.25 6.11 -2.46
N ILE A 32 -1.15 6.75 -3.63
CA ILE A 32 -1.41 6.11 -4.92
C ILE A 32 -0.14 6.17 -5.75
N THR A 33 0.31 5.02 -6.24
CA THR A 33 1.37 4.91 -7.24
C THR A 33 0.73 4.56 -8.60
N PRO A 34 0.37 5.54 -9.44
CA PRO A 34 -0.37 5.29 -10.67
C PRO A 34 0.51 4.62 -11.74
N GLY A 35 -0.11 3.82 -12.60
CA GLY A 35 0.56 3.26 -13.79
C GLY A 35 1.58 2.16 -13.48
N GLN A 36 1.49 1.54 -12.31
CA GLN A 36 2.28 0.36 -12.00
C GLN A 36 2.03 -0.76 -13.01
N LYS A 37 3.11 -1.30 -13.54
CA LYS A 37 3.12 -2.46 -14.43
C LYS A 37 4.25 -3.39 -14.03
N GLN A 38 4.08 -4.66 -14.33
CA GLN A 38 5.15 -5.63 -14.10
C GLN A 38 6.33 -5.34 -15.03
N GLY A 39 7.54 -5.25 -14.48
CA GLY A 39 8.74 -4.92 -15.25
C GLY A 39 9.98 -4.91 -14.37
N THR A 40 11.07 -4.39 -14.92
CA THR A 40 12.28 -4.11 -14.14
C THR A 40 12.46 -2.62 -13.90
N CYS A 41 12.86 -2.27 -12.68
CA CYS A 41 13.14 -0.91 -12.27
C CYS A 41 14.18 -0.90 -11.13
N PRO A 42 14.86 0.22 -10.90
CA PRO A 42 15.68 0.40 -9.70
C PRO A 42 14.80 0.28 -8.44
N GLU A 43 15.31 -0.43 -7.43
CA GLU A 43 14.71 -0.47 -6.10
C GLU A 43 14.82 0.89 -5.39
N LEU A 44 14.00 1.13 -4.37
CA LEU A 44 14.14 2.32 -3.53
C LEU A 44 15.47 2.34 -2.75
N PRO A 45 16.07 3.53 -2.53
CA PRO A 45 17.29 3.68 -1.73
C PRO A 45 17.18 3.08 -0.32
N ASP A 46 16.00 3.10 0.27
CA ASP A 46 15.72 2.61 1.63
C ASP A 46 15.91 1.09 1.77
N ALA A 47 15.76 0.33 0.67
CA ALA A 47 16.01 -1.11 0.67
C ALA A 47 17.50 -1.47 0.62
N GLY A 48 18.36 -0.48 0.35
CA GLY A 48 19.81 -0.62 0.29
C GLY A 48 20.43 -0.05 -0.98
N LEU A 49 21.60 0.57 -0.80
CA LEU A 49 22.44 1.07 -1.90
C LEU A 49 23.34 -0.04 -2.45
N CYS A 50 23.72 0.08 -3.72
CA CYS A 50 24.74 -0.76 -4.34
C CYS A 50 25.81 0.10 -5.01
N THR A 51 27.01 -0.45 -5.16
CA THR A 51 28.08 0.17 -5.98
C THR A 51 28.33 -0.65 -7.24
N TRP A 52 28.24 -1.98 -7.12
CA TRP A 52 28.58 -2.97 -8.14
C TRP A 52 27.51 -4.05 -8.25
N ASP A 53 27.46 -4.75 -9.39
CA ASP A 53 26.47 -5.82 -9.64
C ASP A 53 26.57 -6.98 -8.64
N ASN A 54 27.77 -7.25 -8.09
CA ASN A 54 27.98 -8.30 -7.09
C ASN A 54 27.33 -8.00 -5.73
N ASP A 55 27.02 -6.73 -5.44
CA ASP A 55 26.24 -6.33 -4.26
C ASP A 55 24.78 -6.83 -4.38
N CYS A 56 24.32 -7.07 -5.61
CA CYS A 56 22.96 -7.49 -5.93
C CYS A 56 22.92 -9.01 -6.19
N THR A 57 22.39 -9.77 -5.23
CA THR A 57 22.26 -11.22 -5.40
C THR A 57 21.04 -11.56 -6.26
N LYS A 58 21.25 -12.06 -7.48
CA LYS A 58 20.17 -12.48 -8.39
C LYS A 58 19.26 -13.53 -7.75
N GLY A 59 17.95 -13.35 -7.91
CA GLY A 59 16.93 -14.28 -7.40
C GLY A 59 16.68 -14.18 -5.90
N LYS A 60 17.28 -13.21 -5.22
CA LYS A 60 17.04 -12.92 -3.80
C LYS A 60 15.96 -11.84 -3.65
N TYR A 61 15.15 -11.96 -2.61
CA TYR A 61 14.27 -10.90 -2.12
C TYR A 61 14.89 -10.23 -0.90
N SER A 62 14.79 -8.91 -0.79
CA SER A 62 15.09 -8.19 0.44
C SER A 62 13.83 -8.10 1.29
N ARG A 63 13.94 -8.16 2.62
CA ARG A 63 12.79 -7.97 3.52
C ARG A 63 12.17 -6.58 3.40
N GLN A 64 12.98 -5.58 3.04
CA GLN A 64 12.56 -4.21 2.80
C GLN A 64 12.44 -3.91 1.28
N GLY A 65 12.64 -4.91 0.43
CA GLY A 65 12.59 -4.76 -1.02
C GLY A 65 11.18 -5.01 -1.56
N GLN A 66 10.90 -4.40 -2.70
CA GLN A 66 9.61 -4.38 -3.38
C GLN A 66 9.58 -5.33 -4.58
N GLY A 67 10.64 -6.12 -4.78
CA GLY A 67 10.72 -7.09 -5.87
C GLY A 67 11.89 -8.07 -5.79
N LEU A 68 12.01 -8.88 -6.83
CA LEU A 68 13.05 -9.91 -6.96
C LEU A 68 14.29 -9.31 -7.63
N MET A 69 15.45 -9.37 -6.96
CA MET A 69 16.69 -8.80 -7.52
C MET A 69 17.11 -9.51 -8.82
N THR A 70 17.40 -8.74 -9.86
CA THR A 70 17.91 -9.25 -11.14
C THR A 70 19.41 -9.54 -11.11
N GLY A 71 20.10 -8.96 -10.13
CA GLY A 71 21.55 -9.03 -9.95
C GLY A 71 22.34 -7.91 -10.60
N LYS A 72 21.68 -6.80 -10.98
CA LYS A 72 22.33 -5.61 -11.54
C LYS A 72 22.24 -4.43 -10.58
N CYS A 73 23.28 -3.62 -10.53
CA CYS A 73 23.33 -2.36 -9.81
C CYS A 73 23.10 -1.19 -10.79
N VAL A 74 21.93 -0.57 -10.71
CA VAL A 74 21.47 0.44 -11.67
C VAL A 74 21.30 1.81 -11.00
N HIS A 75 21.29 2.87 -11.79
CA HIS A 75 21.05 4.22 -11.28
C HIS A 75 19.57 4.39 -10.91
N PHE A 76 19.31 4.69 -9.63
CA PHE A 76 18.01 5.18 -9.19
C PHE A 76 17.84 6.66 -9.55
N ASN A 77 18.89 7.45 -9.32
CA ASN A 77 18.99 8.84 -9.75
C ASN A 77 20.44 9.15 -10.19
N SER A 78 20.76 10.42 -10.44
CA SER A 78 22.09 10.83 -10.93
C SER A 78 23.24 10.48 -10.00
N SER A 79 22.99 10.40 -8.68
CA SER A 79 24.02 10.22 -7.65
C SER A 79 23.93 8.88 -6.93
N VAL A 80 22.77 8.22 -6.95
CA VAL A 80 22.45 7.05 -6.14
C VAL A 80 22.18 5.84 -7.05
N LYS A 81 22.80 4.71 -6.70
CA LYS A 81 22.56 3.41 -7.34
C LYS A 81 21.91 2.43 -6.37
N THR A 82 21.00 1.63 -6.90
CA THR A 82 20.28 0.59 -6.16
C THR A 82 20.18 -0.66 -7.02
N CYS A 83 19.88 -1.79 -6.39
CA CYS A 83 19.71 -3.03 -7.14
C CYS A 83 18.48 -2.95 -8.05
N GLU A 84 18.61 -3.43 -9.28
CA GLU A 84 17.47 -3.63 -10.18
C GLU A 84 16.65 -4.81 -9.68
N ILE A 85 15.33 -4.61 -9.62
CA ILE A 85 14.36 -5.62 -9.25
C ILE A 85 13.39 -5.90 -10.39
N PHE A 86 12.83 -7.10 -10.41
CA PHE A 86 11.63 -7.43 -11.16
C PHE A 86 10.43 -7.42 -10.21
N GLY A 87 9.45 -6.57 -10.50
CA GLY A 87 8.31 -6.32 -9.64
C GLY A 87 7.29 -5.37 -10.27
N TRP A 88 6.47 -4.71 -9.45
CA TRP A 88 5.57 -3.65 -9.89
C TRP A 88 6.33 -2.33 -9.99
N CYS A 89 6.43 -1.81 -11.21
CA CYS A 89 7.20 -0.61 -11.54
C CYS A 89 6.27 0.52 -12.07
N PRO A 90 6.44 1.78 -11.64
CA PRO A 90 7.45 2.24 -10.67
C PRO A 90 7.17 1.70 -9.26
N VAL A 91 8.24 1.53 -8.47
CA VAL A 91 8.13 1.07 -7.09
C VAL A 91 7.29 2.07 -6.28
N GLU A 92 6.46 1.56 -5.36
CA GLU A 92 5.65 2.39 -4.47
C GLU A 92 6.56 3.22 -3.55
N VAL A 93 6.31 4.53 -3.48
CA VAL A 93 7.01 5.47 -2.60
C VAL A 93 6.03 5.89 -1.50
N ASP A 94 6.19 5.34 -0.30
CA ASP A 94 5.29 5.48 0.85
C ASP A 94 5.88 6.28 2.02
N ASP A 95 7.05 6.88 1.82
CA ASP A 95 7.80 7.65 2.82
C ASP A 95 7.06 8.94 3.26
N HIS A 96 6.30 9.56 2.36
CA HIS A 96 5.56 10.79 2.61
C HIS A 96 4.05 10.57 2.68
N VAL A 97 3.56 10.29 3.89
CA VAL A 97 2.12 10.26 4.17
C VAL A 97 1.54 11.69 4.11
N PRO A 98 0.50 11.95 3.29
CA PRO A 98 -0.10 13.27 3.20
C PRO A 98 -0.62 13.79 4.55
N SER A 99 -0.27 15.04 4.86
CA SER A 99 -0.75 15.75 6.04
C SER A 99 -1.21 17.17 5.63
N PRO A 100 -2.48 17.55 5.86
CA PRO A 100 -3.53 16.79 6.55
C PRO A 100 -4.02 15.59 5.74
N ALA A 101 -4.72 14.66 6.41
CA ALA A 101 -5.22 13.43 5.80
C ALA A 101 -6.17 13.72 4.63
N LEU A 102 -6.07 12.93 3.56
CA LEU A 102 -6.85 13.16 2.34
C LEU A 102 -8.35 12.94 2.53
N LEU A 103 -8.76 12.08 3.47
CA LEU A 103 -10.15 11.76 3.74
C LEU A 103 -10.57 12.31 5.10
N SER A 104 -10.35 13.61 5.31
CA SER A 104 -10.78 14.32 6.52
C SER A 104 -12.29 14.18 6.80
N GLU A 105 -13.09 14.03 5.75
CA GLU A 105 -14.55 13.83 5.87
C GLU A 105 -14.94 12.50 6.53
N ALA A 106 -14.01 11.55 6.66
CA ALA A 106 -14.25 10.31 7.39
C ALA A 106 -14.65 10.55 8.85
N GLU A 107 -14.24 11.68 9.45
CA GLU A 107 -14.67 12.11 10.79
C GLU A 107 -16.19 12.33 10.90
N ARG A 108 -16.88 12.58 9.78
CA ARG A 108 -18.32 12.85 9.73
C ARG A 108 -19.14 11.63 9.31
N PHE A 109 -18.52 10.47 9.11
CA PHE A 109 -19.23 9.26 8.74
C PHE A 109 -20.04 8.70 9.93
N THR A 110 -21.20 8.11 9.62
CA THR A 110 -22.05 7.46 10.63
C THR A 110 -21.96 5.94 10.48
N LEU A 111 -21.87 5.24 11.61
CA LEU A 111 -21.79 3.78 11.66
C LEU A 111 -23.06 3.21 12.29
N PHE A 112 -23.71 2.29 11.59
CA PHE A 112 -24.83 1.52 12.12
C PHE A 112 -24.35 0.14 12.57
N ILE A 113 -24.28 -0.08 13.87
CA ILE A 113 -23.83 -1.35 14.47
C ILE A 113 -25.06 -2.12 14.93
N LYS A 114 -25.35 -3.24 14.27
CA LYS A 114 -26.40 -4.19 14.68
C LYS A 114 -25.76 -5.38 15.37
N ASN A 115 -25.96 -5.51 16.67
CA ASN A 115 -25.57 -6.69 17.43
C ASN A 115 -26.79 -7.57 17.67
N SER A 116 -26.70 -8.88 17.37
CA SER A 116 -27.74 -9.84 17.70
C SER A 116 -27.15 -10.93 18.59
N ILE A 117 -27.77 -11.15 19.75
CA ILE A 117 -27.31 -12.10 20.76
C ILE A 117 -28.35 -13.21 20.88
N THR A 118 -27.88 -14.45 20.91
CA THR A 118 -28.75 -15.61 21.16
C THR A 118 -28.29 -16.32 22.41
N PHE A 119 -29.24 -16.65 23.28
CA PHE A 119 -29.05 -17.52 24.43
C PHE A 119 -29.67 -18.89 24.14
N PRO A 120 -28.90 -19.87 23.62
CA PRO A 120 -29.48 -21.12 23.10
C PRO A 120 -30.21 -21.91 24.18
N ARG A 121 -29.68 -21.92 25.41
CA ARG A 121 -30.28 -22.60 26.56
C ARG A 121 -31.68 -22.08 26.90
N PHE A 122 -31.91 -20.78 26.74
CA PHE A 122 -33.17 -20.13 27.09
C PHE A 122 -34.09 -19.92 25.88
N LYS A 123 -33.64 -20.28 24.67
CA LYS A 123 -34.37 -20.08 23.40
C LYS A 123 -34.82 -18.62 23.20
N VAL A 124 -33.96 -17.66 23.56
CA VAL A 124 -34.20 -16.22 23.40
C VAL A 124 -33.14 -15.61 22.49
N SER A 125 -33.57 -14.77 21.55
CA SER A 125 -32.71 -13.91 20.73
C SER A 125 -33.10 -12.43 20.89
N ARG A 126 -32.11 -11.56 20.88
CA ARG A 126 -32.24 -10.10 21.00
C ARG A 126 -31.33 -9.40 19.99
#